data_AF-A0A6P2AWG0-F1
#
_entry.id   AF-A0A6P2AWG0-F1
#
_cell.length_a   1.000
_cell.length_b   1.000
_cell.length_c   1.000
_cell.angle_alpha   90.00
_cell.angle_beta   90.00
_cell.angle_gamma   90.00
#
_symmetry.space_group_name_H-M   'P 1'
#
loop_
_entity.id
_entity.type
_entity.pdbx_description
1 polymer ?
#
loop_
_entity_poly.entity_id
_entity_poly.type
_entity_poly.pdbx_seq_one_letter_code
_entity_poly.pdbx_strand_id
1 'polypeptide(L)' 'EVDREDNPLKNAPHTAQAVIADDWPHGYSREQAAYPGPWLRQHKFWPHVGRIDQAHGDRNLFCTCPPMEEMTN' A
#
# COMPACT_ATOMS: atom_id res chain seq x y z
N GLU A 1 -12.45 -18.61 -4.81
CA GLU A 1 -11.36 -18.15 -5.69
C GLU A 1 -11.32 -16.62 -5.60
N VAL A 2 -10.15 -15.99 -5.68
CA VAL A 2 -10.02 -14.52 -5.57
C VAL A 2 -9.89 -13.94 -6.97
N ASP A 3 -10.41 -12.72 -7.20
CA ASP A 3 -10.32 -12.06 -8.50
C ASP A 3 -8.85 -11.90 -8.95
N ARG A 4 -8.58 -12.08 -10.25
CA ARG A 4 -7.21 -12.10 -10.79
C ARG A 4 -6.54 -10.72 -10.77
N GLU A 5 -7.33 -9.66 -10.89
CA GLU A 5 -6.86 -8.28 -10.91
C GLU A 5 -7.05 -7.61 -9.55
N ASP A 6 -8.10 -7.98 -8.79
CA ASP A 6 -8.34 -7.50 -7.43
C ASP A 6 -8.11 -8.59 -6.36
N ASN A 7 -6.86 -8.72 -5.91
CA ASN A 7 -6.50 -9.67 -4.86
C ASN A 7 -5.40 -9.13 -3.94
N PRO A 8 -5.19 -9.74 -2.76
CA PRO A 8 -4.17 -9.30 -1.83
C PRO A 8 -2.76 -9.21 -2.42
N LEU A 9 -2.40 -10.08 -3.37
CA LEU A 9 -1.05 -10.07 -3.96
C LEU A 9 -0.86 -8.92 -4.96
N LYS A 10 -1.85 -8.67 -5.81
CA LYS A 10 -1.83 -7.57 -6.79
C LYS A 10 -1.88 -6.20 -6.12
N ASN A 11 -2.59 -6.10 -5.00
CA ASN A 11 -2.75 -4.85 -4.25
C ASN A 11 -1.75 -4.67 -3.10
N ALA A 12 -0.84 -5.63 -2.87
CA ALA A 12 0.21 -5.47 -1.88
C ALA A 12 1.24 -4.39 -2.32
N PRO A 13 1.88 -3.68 -1.37
CA PRO A 13 1.66 -3.74 0.08
C PRO A 13 0.47 -2.89 0.56
N HIS A 14 -0.19 -3.30 1.64
CA HIS A 14 -1.30 -2.55 2.25
C HIS A 14 -0.80 -1.65 3.39
N THR A 15 -0.94 -0.34 3.21
CA THR A 15 -0.56 0.67 4.22
C THR A 15 -1.59 0.74 5.34
N ALA A 16 -1.19 1.30 6.49
CA ALA A 16 -2.12 1.55 7.58
C ALA A 16 -3.28 2.47 7.13
N GLN A 17 -2.96 3.52 6.37
CA GLN A 17 -3.94 4.47 5.84
C GLN A 17 -4.97 3.81 4.93
N ALA A 18 -4.54 2.92 4.02
CA ALA A 18 -5.47 2.19 3.16
C ALA A 18 -6.41 1.28 3.96
N VAL A 19 -5.90 0.63 5.01
CA VAL A 19 -6.67 -0.31 5.84
C VAL A 19 -7.69 0.40 6.75
N ILE A 20 -7.38 1.61 7.23
CA ILE A 20 -8.28 2.38 8.10
C ILE A 20 -9.24 3.30 7.33
N ALA A 21 -9.10 3.41 6.01
CA ALA A 21 -9.98 4.23 5.18
C ALA A 21 -11.46 3.85 5.38
N ASP A 22 -12.36 4.83 5.21
CA ASP A 22 -13.80 4.59 5.31
C ASP A 22 -14.26 3.60 4.25
N ASP A 23 -13.87 3.84 2.99
CA ASP A 23 -14.17 2.98 1.86
C ASP A 23 -13.15 1.84 1.72
N TRP A 24 -13.66 0.65 1.36
CA TRP A 24 -12.83 -0.53 1.09
C TRP A 24 -13.29 -1.23 -0.18
N PRO A 25 -12.84 -0.76 -1.36
CA PRO A 25 -13.33 -1.22 -2.66
C PRO A 25 -12.60 -2.50 -3.14
N HIS A 26 -12.42 -3.47 -2.25
CA HIS A 26 -11.73 -4.73 -2.55
C HIS A 26 -12.63 -5.94 -2.25
N GLY A 27 -12.54 -6.97 -3.09
CA GLY A 27 -13.25 -8.25 -2.93
C GLY A 27 -12.73 -9.15 -1.80
N TYR A 28 -11.77 -8.68 -1.00
CA TYR A 28 -11.18 -9.38 0.14
C TYR A 28 -11.20 -8.49 1.38
N SER A 29 -11.09 -9.06 2.58
CA SER A 29 -11.24 -8.27 3.82
C SER A 29 -9.99 -7.47 4.19
N ARG A 30 -10.18 -6.41 4.97
CA ARG A 30 -9.09 -5.64 5.61
C ARG A 30 -8.19 -6.53 6.47
N GLU A 31 -8.77 -7.51 7.14
CA GLU A 31 -8.00 -8.48 7.95
C GLU A 31 -7.12 -9.37 7.08
N GLN A 32 -7.65 -9.86 5.95
CA GLN A 32 -6.85 -10.65 5.00
C GLN A 32 -5.69 -9.83 4.42
N ALA A 33 -5.88 -8.53 4.25
CA ALA A 33 -4.85 -7.60 3.81
C ALA A 33 -3.77 -7.33 4.89
N ALA A 34 -4.20 -6.99 6.10
CA ALA A 34 -3.32 -6.50 7.16
C ALA A 34 -2.77 -7.59 8.09
N TYR A 35 -3.53 -8.65 8.33
CA TYR A 35 -3.23 -9.70 9.32
C TYR A 35 -3.39 -11.12 8.73
N PRO A 36 -2.76 -11.46 7.59
CA PRO A 36 -2.89 -12.78 6.97
C PRO A 36 -2.28 -13.94 7.80
N GLY A 37 -1.51 -13.63 8.85
CA GLY A 37 -0.92 -14.62 9.76
C GLY A 37 -1.09 -14.20 11.22
N PRO A 38 -1.30 -15.15 12.15
CA PRO A 38 -1.61 -14.85 13.56
C PRO A 38 -0.51 -14.07 14.28
N TRP A 39 0.77 -14.25 13.91
CA TRP A 39 1.91 -13.54 14.50
C TRP A 39 1.88 -12.02 14.24
N LEU A 40 1.22 -11.58 13.16
CA LEU A 40 1.11 -10.16 12.82
C LEU A 40 0.20 -9.37 13.77
N ARG A 41 -0.61 -10.06 14.59
CA ARG A 41 -1.47 -9.42 15.60
C ARG A 41 -0.68 -8.94 16.82
N GLN A 42 0.46 -9.55 17.11
CA GLN A 42 1.33 -9.15 18.22
C GLN A 42 2.33 -8.08 17.77
N HIS A 43 2.91 -8.27 16.59
CA HIS A 43 3.90 -7.37 16.02
C HIS A 43 3.57 -7.09 14.56
N LYS A 44 3.01 -5.91 14.31
CA LYS A 44 2.68 -5.44 12.97
C LYS A 44 3.69 -4.39 12.53
N PHE A 45 4.48 -4.72 11.52
CA PHE A 45 5.22 -3.73 10.74
C PHE A 45 4.32 -3.21 9.62
N TRP A 46 4.19 -1.88 9.52
CA TRP A 46 3.36 -1.24 8.52
C TRP A 46 4.20 -0.74 7.34
N PRO A 47 3.84 -1.11 6.10
CA PRO A 47 4.33 -0.41 4.93
C PRO A 47 3.93 1.06 4.99
N HIS A 48 4.91 1.96 4.82
CA HIS A 48 4.66 3.41 4.85
C HIS A 48 4.03 3.95 3.57
N VAL A 49 4.27 3.29 2.44
CA VAL A 49 3.75 3.66 1.12
C VAL A 49 3.18 2.44 0.41
N GLY A 50 2.31 2.69 -0.58
CA GLY A 50 1.81 1.66 -1.48
C GLY A 50 2.89 1.17 -2.45
N ARG A 51 2.47 0.43 -3.48
CA ARG A 51 3.39 -0.05 -4.51
C ARG A 51 4.02 1.12 -5.28
N ILE A 52 5.34 1.09 -5.42
CA ILE A 52 6.11 2.10 -6.13
C ILE A 52 5.82 2.01 -7.64
N ASP A 53 5.58 3.16 -8.27
CA ASP A 53 5.57 3.28 -9.73
C ASP A 53 6.99 3.52 -10.26
N GLN A 54 7.61 2.43 -10.72
CA GLN A 54 8.97 2.45 -11.23
C GLN A 54 9.08 3.23 -12.55
N ALA A 55 8.12 3.04 -13.45
CA ALA A 55 8.17 3.62 -14.79
C ALA A 55 7.94 5.14 -14.76
N HIS A 56 7.23 5.66 -13.76
CA HIS A 56 7.16 7.09 -13.53
C HIS A 56 8.50 7.67 -13.09
N GLY A 57 9.19 7.01 -12.14
CA GLY A 57 10.50 7.43 -11.65
C GLY A 57 11.56 7.47 -12.75
N ASP A 58 11.60 6.46 -13.61
CA ASP A 58 12.55 6.40 -14.73
C ASP A 58 12.32 7.51 -15.77
N ARG A 59 11.06 7.96 -15.94
CA ARG A 59 10.71 9.04 -16.89
C ARG A 59 10.84 10.44 -16.28
N ASN A 60 10.78 10.57 -14.96
CA ASN A 60 10.82 11.83 -14.23
C ASN A 60 11.95 11.78 -13.18
N LEU A 61 13.18 11.86 -13.66
CA LEU A 61 14.36 11.61 -12.83
C LEU A 61 14.63 12.78 -11.87
N PHE A 62 14.34 12.58 -10.58
CA PHE A 62 14.68 13.49 -9.49
C PHE A 62 15.61 12.78 -8.50
N CYS A 63 16.88 13.20 -8.44
CA CYS A 63 17.92 12.57 -7.62
C CYS A 63 18.37 13.46 -6.44
N THR A 64 17.64 14.53 -6.18
CA THR A 64 17.86 15.48 -5.07
C THR A 64 16.56 15.64 -4.30
N CYS A 65 16.63 16.06 -3.04
CA CYS A 65 15.44 16.32 -2.26
C CYS A 65 14.55 17.36 -2.98
N PRO A 66 13.26 17.06 -3.23
CA PRO A 66 12.33 18.05 -3.73
C PRO A 66 12.07 19.13 -2.66
N PRO A 67 11.59 20.32 -3.05
CA PRO A 67 11.10 21.32 -2.11
C PRO A 67 10.03 20.74 -1.17
N MET A 68 10.01 21.18 0.09
CA MET A 68 9.03 20.68 1.07
C MET A 68 7.58 21.01 0.68
N GLU A 69 7.38 22.10 -0.07
CA GLU A 69 6.07 22.49 -0.60
C GLU A 69 5.49 21.44 -1.55
N GLU A 70 6.33 20.69 -2.27
CA GLU A 70 5.87 19.62 -3.18
C GLU A 70 5.40 18.36 -2.42
N MET A 71 5.82 18.20 -1.15
CA MET A 71 5.58 17.00 -0.35
C MET A 71 4.44 17.10 0.68
N THR A 72 3.74 18.25 0.76
CA THR A 72 2.77 18.55 1.84
C THR A 72 1.29 18.46 1.44
N ASN A 73 0.97 17.78 0.34
CA ASN A 73 -0.42 17.60 -0.13
C ASN A 73 -1.04 16.27 0.30
#